data_AF-A0A534ND74-F1
#
_entry.id   AF-A0A534ND74-F1
#
_cell.length_a   1.000
_cell.length_b   1.000
_cell.length_c   1.000
_cell.angle_alpha   90.00
_cell.angle_beta   90.00
_cell.angle_gamma   90.00
#
_symmetry.space_group_name_H-M   'P 1'
#
loop_
_entity.id
_entity.type
_entity.pdbx_description
1 polymer ?
#
loop_
_entity_poly.entity_id
_entity_poly.type
_entity_poly.pdbx_seq_one_letter_code
_entity_poly.pdbx_strand_id
1 'polypeptide(L)'
;MKTPVPQEEQCIDRVKGVGAIILGVSENRNWIELLYEGDLMHTKKIELPSDTLFDIFVEEIPHKSTIYEYPRTLIYLDGPCDLELVREGNKVIVRGCQTRENESLKS
;
A
#
# COMPACT_ATOMS: atom_id res chain seq x y z
N MET A 1 -23.22 -23.40 5.00
CA MET A 1 -22.20 -22.57 4.34
C MET A 1 -21.06 -22.41 5.34
N LYS A 2 -19.84 -22.87 5.04
CA LYS A 2 -18.69 -22.64 5.92
C LYS A 2 -18.26 -21.18 5.72
N THR A 3 -18.37 -20.37 6.76
CA THR A 3 -17.76 -19.04 6.82
C THR A 3 -16.26 -19.22 6.54
N PRO A 4 -15.64 -18.45 5.62
CA PRO A 4 -14.19 -18.52 5.44
C PRO A 4 -13.54 -18.17 6.76
N VAL A 5 -12.57 -18.98 7.20
CA VAL A 5 -11.73 -18.63 8.34
C VAL A 5 -11.01 -17.33 7.95
N PRO A 6 -11.09 -16.25 8.76
CA PRO A 6 -10.33 -15.04 8.47
C PRO A 6 -8.86 -15.42 8.37
N GLN A 7 -8.25 -15.18 7.22
CA GLN A 7 -6.79 -15.26 7.12
C GLN A 7 -6.24 -14.14 8.00
N GLU A 8 -5.32 -14.46 8.91
CA GLU A 8 -4.75 -13.47 9.82
C GLU A 8 -4.09 -12.34 9.00
N GLU A 9 -4.49 -11.09 9.31
CA GLU A 9 -3.84 -9.89 8.77
C GLU A 9 -2.38 -9.85 9.23
N GLN A 10 -1.45 -9.87 8.26
CA GLN A 10 -0.03 -9.73 8.53
C GLN A 10 0.44 -8.34 8.10
N CYS A 11 0.84 -7.49 9.05
CA CYS A 11 1.49 -6.23 8.75
C CYS A 11 2.84 -6.48 8.05
N ILE A 12 2.96 -6.03 6.80
CA ILE A 12 4.21 -6.06 6.04
C ILE A 12 5.08 -4.88 6.47
N ASP A 13 4.51 -3.67 6.49
CA ASP A 13 5.27 -2.45 6.73
C ASP A 13 4.39 -1.27 7.15
N ARG A 14 5.02 -0.26 7.76
CA ARG A 14 4.44 1.05 8.06
C ARG A 14 5.45 2.14 7.71
N VAL A 15 5.03 3.10 6.92
CA VAL A 15 5.87 4.15 6.36
C VAL A 15 5.21 5.51 6.52
N LYS A 16 6.02 6.58 6.54
CA LYS A 16 5.53 7.95 6.72
C LYS A 16 5.87 8.84 5.55
N GLY A 17 5.02 9.82 5.28
CA GLY A 17 5.30 10.88 4.31
C GLY A 17 5.47 10.41 2.86
N VAL A 18 4.73 9.39 2.44
CA VAL A 18 4.73 8.92 1.05
C VAL A 18 3.97 9.92 0.17
N GLY A 19 4.57 10.36 -0.93
CA GLY A 19 3.93 11.26 -1.91
C GLY A 19 3.44 10.53 -3.17
N ALA A 20 3.98 9.35 -3.47
CA ALA A 20 3.47 8.52 -4.57
C ALA A 20 3.77 7.02 -4.36
N ILE A 21 2.97 6.18 -5.01
CA ILE A 21 3.06 4.73 -4.96
C ILE A 21 3.22 4.21 -6.38
N ILE A 22 4.21 3.36 -6.64
CA ILE A 22 4.33 2.56 -7.86
C ILE A 22 3.95 1.13 -7.51
N LEU A 23 2.93 0.62 -8.19
CA LEU A 23 2.54 -0.78 -8.19
C LEU A 23 3.15 -1.45 -9.41
N GLY A 24 4.04 -2.42 -9.22
CA GLY A 24 4.67 -3.16 -10.30
C GLY A 24 4.17 -4.59 -10.35
N VAL A 25 3.81 -5.04 -11.56
CA VAL A 25 3.39 -6.43 -11.82
C VAL A 25 4.09 -6.96 -13.05
N SER A 26 4.94 -7.96 -12.87
CA SER A 26 5.53 -8.75 -13.97
C SER A 26 5.08 -10.21 -13.84
N GLU A 27 5.24 -11.00 -14.89
CA GLU A 27 4.70 -12.36 -15.05
C GLU A 27 4.80 -13.28 -13.81
N ASN A 28 5.83 -13.12 -12.97
CA ASN A 28 6.04 -13.90 -11.76
C ASN A 28 6.35 -13.07 -10.50
N ARG A 29 6.25 -11.73 -10.56
CA ARG A 29 6.67 -10.87 -9.45
C ARG A 29 5.81 -9.63 -9.34
N ASN A 30 5.30 -9.40 -8.14
CA ASN A 30 4.70 -8.16 -7.71
C ASN A 30 5.68 -7.39 -6.81
N TRP A 31 5.70 -6.06 -6.92
CA TRP A 31 6.39 -5.21 -5.96
C TRP A 31 5.63 -3.90 -5.76
N ILE A 32 5.90 -3.26 -4.63
CA ILE A 32 5.38 -1.94 -4.30
C ILE A 32 6.57 -1.03 -4.06
N GLU A 33 6.59 0.13 -4.70
CA GLU A 33 7.62 1.14 -4.52
C GLU A 33 6.99 2.44 -4.04
N LEU A 34 7.59 3.02 -3.01
CA LEU A 34 7.08 4.18 -2.30
C LEU A 34 8.04 5.33 -2.51
N LEU A 35 7.53 6.45 -3.03
CA LEU A 35 8.27 7.68 -3.28
C LEU A 35 7.89 8.69 -2.19
N TYR A 36 8.89 9.22 -1.48
CA TYR A 36 8.64 10.18 -0.40
C TYR A 36 8.49 11.61 -0.95
N GLU A 37 7.61 12.41 -0.34
CA GLU A 37 7.41 13.80 -0.76
C GLU A 37 8.69 14.64 -0.53
N GLY A 38 8.99 15.54 -1.46
CA GLY A 38 10.13 16.45 -1.36
C GLY A 38 11.47 15.85 -1.78
N ASP A 39 11.55 14.54 -2.00
CA ASP A 39 12.74 13.87 -2.50
C ASP A 39 12.44 12.60 -3.31
N LEU A 40 12.42 12.75 -4.64
CA LEU A 40 12.23 11.63 -5.57
C LEU A 40 13.40 10.62 -5.56
N MET A 41 14.52 10.92 -4.88
CA MET A 41 15.67 10.01 -4.75
C MET A 41 15.54 9.06 -3.57
N HIS A 42 14.66 9.36 -2.61
CA HIS A 42 14.34 8.43 -1.54
C HIS A 42 13.14 7.59 -1.97
N THR A 43 13.43 6.33 -2.32
CA THR A 43 12.44 5.33 -2.64
C THR A 43 12.57 4.14 -1.71
N LYS A 44 11.45 3.58 -1.27
CA LYS A 44 11.43 2.28 -0.57
C LYS A 44 10.74 1.25 -1.44
N LYS A 45 11.46 0.20 -1.80
CA LYS A 45 10.92 -0.93 -2.56
C LYS A 45 10.58 -2.08 -1.61
N ILE A 46 9.39 -2.62 -1.77
CA ILE A 46 8.84 -3.75 -1.03
C ILE A 46 8.60 -4.86 -2.05
N GLU A 47 9.46 -5.86 -2.03
CA GLU A 47 9.34 -7.06 -2.88
C GLU A 47 8.33 -8.01 -2.25
N LEU A 48 7.35 -8.47 -3.04
CA LEU A 48 6.45 -9.53 -2.63
C LEU A 48 7.03 -10.91 -3.03
N PRO A 49 6.66 -12.00 -2.34
CA PRO A 49 7.10 -13.35 -2.72
C PRO A 49 6.86 -13.65 -4.20
N SER A 50 7.88 -14.16 -4.89
CA SER A 50 7.86 -14.40 -6.35
C SER A 50 7.20 -15.72 -6.78
N ASP A 51 6.67 -16.49 -5.83
CA ASP A 51 5.99 -17.76 -6.06
C ASP A 51 4.46 -17.60 -6.16
N THR A 52 3.96 -16.40 -5.84
CA THR A 52 2.53 -16.09 -5.76
C THR A 52 2.26 -14.74 -6.40
N LEU A 53 1.27 -14.66 -7.29
CA LEU A 53 0.75 -13.37 -7.75
C LEU A 53 -0.22 -12.82 -6.71
N PHE A 54 0.02 -11.58 -6.30
CA PHE A 54 -0.82 -10.89 -5.32
C PHE A 54 -1.78 -9.93 -5.98
N ASP A 55 -3.02 -9.91 -5.48
CA ASP A 55 -3.98 -8.85 -5.77
C ASP A 55 -3.64 -7.66 -4.87
N ILE A 56 -3.22 -6.53 -5.48
CA ILE A 56 -2.87 -5.32 -4.73
C ILE A 56 -4.04 -4.34 -4.73
N PHE A 57 -4.51 -4.01 -3.54
CA PHE A 57 -5.57 -3.02 -3.31
C PHE A 57 -4.96 -1.75 -2.72
N VAL A 58 -5.47 -0.60 -3.16
CA VAL A 58 -5.12 0.71 -2.61
C VAL A 58 -6.39 1.31 -2.04
N GLU A 59 -6.42 1.47 -0.73
CA GLU A 59 -7.63 1.81 0.03
C GLU A 59 -7.39 3.07 0.88
N GLU A 60 -8.42 3.90 1.06
CA GLU A 60 -8.40 5.03 2.00
C GLU A 60 -7.23 6.02 1.83
N ILE A 61 -6.70 6.15 0.61
CA ILE A 61 -5.60 7.07 0.29
C ILE A 61 -6.13 8.18 -0.62
N PRO A 62 -6.13 9.45 -0.17
CA PRO A 62 -6.36 10.60 -1.04
C PRO A 62 -5.35 10.61 -2.19
N HIS A 63 -5.82 10.50 -3.42
CA HIS A 63 -4.95 10.51 -4.60
C HIS A 63 -5.36 11.61 -5.58
N LYS A 64 -4.34 12.22 -6.16
CA LYS A 64 -4.47 13.30 -7.14
C LYS A 64 -4.63 12.75 -8.55
N SER A 65 -3.88 11.70 -8.88
CA SER A 65 -3.92 11.08 -10.19
C SER A 65 -3.40 9.65 -10.18
N THR A 66 -3.86 8.87 -11.14
CA THR A 66 -3.38 7.52 -11.41
C THR A 66 -2.92 7.44 -12.86
N ILE A 67 -1.68 7.01 -13.07
CA ILE A 67 -1.07 6.84 -14.39
C ILE A 67 -0.77 5.36 -14.57
N TYR A 68 -1.24 4.79 -15.66
CA TYR A 68 -1.00 3.40 -16.00
C TYR A 68 -0.02 3.31 -17.17
N GLU A 69 1.09 2.61 -16.97
CA GLU A 69 2.08 2.29 -18.00
C GLU A 69 2.60 0.88 -17.74
N TYR A 70 2.09 -0.12 -18.47
CA TYR A 70 2.49 -1.51 -18.30
C TYR A 70 4.02 -1.65 -18.29
N PRO A 71 4.63 -2.31 -17.26
CA PRO A 71 4.02 -3.16 -16.23
C PRO A 71 3.69 -2.45 -14.89
N ARG A 72 3.59 -1.13 -14.88
CA ARG A 72 3.50 -0.30 -13.68
C ARG A 72 2.22 0.53 -13.64
N THR A 73 1.73 0.76 -12.42
CA THR A 73 0.72 1.78 -12.13
C THR A 73 1.32 2.76 -11.12
N LEU A 74 1.35 4.03 -11.45
CA LEU A 74 1.79 5.11 -10.57
C LEU A 74 0.56 5.84 -10.01
N ILE A 75 0.49 5.97 -8.69
CA ILE A 75 -0.56 6.68 -7.97
C ILE A 75 0.10 7.86 -7.27
N TYR A 76 -0.21 9.07 -7.71
CA TYR A 76 0.21 10.30 -7.05
C TYR A 76 -0.77 10.65 -5.94
N LEU A 77 -0.26 10.89 -4.74
CA LEU A 77 -1.07 11.20 -3.58
C LEU A 77 -1.42 12.70 -3.53
N ASP A 78 -2.54 13.04 -2.88
CA ASP A 78 -2.95 14.43 -2.66
C ASP A 78 -2.26 15.00 -1.41
N GLY A 79 -0.92 15.03 -1.45
CA GLY A 79 -0.04 15.35 -0.34
C GLY A 79 0.61 14.13 0.32
N PRO A 80 1.51 14.36 1.29
CA PRO A 80 2.23 13.28 1.98
C PRO A 80 1.27 12.47 2.85
N CYS A 81 1.33 11.15 2.73
CA CYS A 81 0.48 10.22 3.44
C CYS A 81 1.30 9.17 4.19
N ASP A 82 0.94 8.90 5.43
CA ASP A 82 1.45 7.75 6.17
C ASP A 82 0.70 6.50 5.70
N LEU A 83 1.42 5.43 5.38
CA LEU A 83 0.83 4.22 4.80
C LEU A 83 1.11 2.99 5.66
N GLU A 84 0.13 2.09 5.70
CA GLU A 84 0.27 0.74 6.22
C GLU A 84 0.07 -0.25 5.07
N LEU A 85 0.96 -1.26 5.02
CA LEU A 85 0.86 -2.36 4.08
C LEU A 85 0.54 -3.64 4.83
N VAL A 86 -0.58 -4.27 4.48
CA VAL A 86 -1.08 -5.49 5.13
C VAL A 86 -1.25 -6.59 4.10
N ARG A 87 -0.91 -7.82 4.48
CA ARG A 87 -1.19 -9.03 3.71
C ARG A 87 -2.37 -9.77 4.33
N GLU A 88 -3.34 -10.11 3.49
CA GLU A 88 -4.47 -10.98 3.81
C GLU A 88 -4.51 -12.13 2.80
N GLY A 89 -3.83 -13.23 3.11
CA GLY A 89 -3.68 -14.36 2.19
C GLY A 89 -2.94 -14.00 0.90
N ASN A 90 -3.69 -13.93 -0.22
CA ASN A 90 -3.19 -13.56 -1.55
C ASN A 90 -3.41 -12.07 -1.88
N LYS A 91 -3.97 -11.29 -0.95
CA LYS A 91 -4.18 -9.86 -1.11
C LYS A 91 -3.10 -9.09 -0.39
N VAL A 92 -2.69 -7.97 -0.97
CA VAL A 92 -1.89 -6.94 -0.31
C VAL A 92 -2.69 -5.65 -0.35
N ILE A 93 -2.94 -5.07 0.81
CA ILE A 93 -3.70 -3.83 0.97
C ILE A 93 -2.70 -2.74 1.35
N VAL A 94 -2.64 -1.69 0.54
CA VAL A 94 -1.94 -0.45 0.84
C VAL A 94 -2.99 0.56 1.28
N ARG A 95 -2.97 0.95 2.56
CA ARG A 95 -3.96 1.87 3.13
C ARG A 95 -3.34 3.07 3.82
N GLY A 96 -4.07 4.18 3.83
CA GLY A 96 -3.70 5.36 4.60
C GLY A 96 -3.80 5.08 6.10
N CYS A 97 -2.80 5.47 6.87
CA CYS A 97 -2.88 5.48 8.32
C CYS A 97 -3.81 6.63 8.72
N GLN A 98 -5.09 6.37 8.95
CA GLN A 98 -5.90 7.33 9.69
C GLN A 98 -5.30 7.43 11.09
N THR A 99 -4.86 8.63 11.48
CA THR A 99 -4.49 8.91 12.86
C THR A 99 -5.68 8.48 13.72
N ARG A 100 -5.53 7.43 14.54
CA ARG A 100 -6.51 7.09 15.58
C ARG A 100 -6.49 8.14 16.72
N GLU A 101 -6.49 9.41 16.38
CA GLU A 101 -6.71 10.51 17.31
C GLU A 101 -8.21 10.81 17.35
N ASN A 102 -9.01 9.94 18.00
CA ASN A 102 -10.32 10.34 18.55
C ASN A 102 -11.03 9.28 19.42
N GLU A 103 -10.36 8.68 20.40
CA GLU A 103 -11.07 7.94 21.48
C GLU A 103 -10.49 8.20 22.89
N SER A 104 -9.98 9.40 23.19
CA SER A 104 -9.53 9.73 24.56
C SER A 104 -9.90 11.13 25.06
N LEU A 105 -10.87 11.80 24.44
CA LEU A 105 -11.43 13.07 24.93
C LEU A 105 -12.92 12.94 25.24
N LYS A 106 -13.30 11.95 26.04
CA LYS A 106 -14.52 11.97 26.86
C LYS A 106 -14.30 11.17 28.15
N SER A 107 -13.78 11.81 29.18
CA SER A 107 -13.97 11.44 30.59
C SER A 107 -13.83 12.68 31.45
#